data_AF-A0A845LN86-F1
#
_entry.id   AF-A0A845LN86-F1
#
_cell.length_a   1.000
_cell.length_b   1.000
_cell.length_c   1.000
_cell.angle_alpha   90.00
_cell.angle_beta   90.00
_cell.angle_gamma   90.00
#
_symmetry.space_group_name_H-M   'P 1'
#
loop_
_entity.id
_entity.type
_entity.pdbx_description
1 polymer ?
#
loop_
_entity_poly.entity_id
_entity_poly.type
_entity_poly.pdbx_seq_one_letter_code
_entity_poly.pdbx_strand_id
1 'polypeptide(L)' 'MLSIALDEQKEDDEAVEVAGFKVLIDNDLASNLTSVDIDYSNKWYSKGFTVESNISSSC' A
#
# COMPACT_ATOMS: atom_id res chain seq x y z
N MET A 1 -6.02 -2.65 9.45
CA MET A 1 -4.95 -1.64 9.53
C MET A 1 -3.82 -2.15 8.65
N LEU A 2 -3.53 -1.49 7.54
CA LEU A 2 -2.44 -1.87 6.65
C LEU A 2 -1.12 -1.31 7.17
N SER A 3 -0.04 -2.05 6.96
CA SER A 3 1.32 -1.65 7.32
C SER A 3 2.23 -1.82 6.12
N ILE A 4 3.13 -0.86 5.89
CA ILE A 4 4.13 -0.93 4.83
C ILE A 4 5.45 -1.41 5.43
N ALA A 5 6.19 -2.21 4.67
CA ALA A 5 7.55 -2.61 4.95
C ALA A 5 8.38 -2.59 3.66
N LEU A 6 9.70 -2.48 3.80
CA LEU A 6 10.62 -2.70 2.69
C LEU A 6 10.97 -4.19 2.66
N ASP A 7 10.65 -4.86 1.56
CA ASP A 7 10.90 -6.29 1.37
C ASP A 7 11.30 -6.57 -0.09
N GLU A 8 11.84 -7.76 -0.34
CA GLU A 8 12.10 -8.26 -1.69
C GLU A 8 10.80 -8.80 -2.33
N GLN A 9 10.72 -8.80 -3.65
CA GLN A 9 9.56 -9.36 -4.37
C GLN A 9 9.52 -10.88 -4.25
N LYS A 10 8.39 -11.42 -3.78
CA LYS A 10 8.11 -12.87 -3.76
C LYS A 10 7.40 -13.30 -5.05
N GLU A 11 7.38 -14.61 -5.32
CA GLU A 11 6.82 -15.16 -6.57
C GLU A 11 5.34 -14.80 -6.79
N ASP A 12 4.57 -14.67 -5.71
CA ASP A 12 3.12 -14.41 -5.77
C ASP A 12 2.75 -12.93 -5.57
N ASP A 13 3.71 -12.03 -5.35
CA ASP A 13 3.43 -10.61 -5.12
C ASP A 13 3.11 -9.90 -6.45
N GLU A 14 2.03 -9.12 -6.45
CA GLU A 14 1.77 -8.16 -7.52
C GLU A 14 2.70 -6.95 -7.37
N ALA A 15 3.45 -6.65 -8.43
CA ALA A 15 4.36 -5.51 -8.47
C ALA A 15 3.79 -4.38 -9.33
N VAL A 16 3.72 -3.18 -8.75
CA VAL A 16 3.28 -1.97 -9.45
C VAL A 16 4.35 -0.90 -9.32
N GLU A 17 4.72 -0.28 -10.44
CA GLU A 17 5.65 0.86 -10.43
C GLU A 17 4.88 2.19 -10.38
N VAL A 18 5.08 2.97 -9.33
CA VAL A 18 4.44 4.26 -9.12
C VAL A 18 5.46 5.29 -8.65
N ALA A 19 5.53 6.44 -9.32
CA ALA A 19 6.43 7.55 -8.97
C ALA A 19 7.91 7.14 -8.81
N GLY A 20 8.37 6.11 -9.54
CA GLY A 20 9.72 5.57 -9.46
C GLY A 20 9.97 4.58 -8.31
N PHE A 21 8.93 4.24 -7.55
CA PHE A 21 8.95 3.19 -6.54
C PHE A 21 8.32 1.92 -7.07
N LYS A 22 8.90 0.78 -6.72
CA LYS A 22 8.30 -0.54 -6.92
C LYS A 22 7.52 -0.90 -5.65
N VAL A 23 6.21 -0.96 -5.77
CA VAL A 23 5.30 -1.35 -4.70
C VAL A 23 4.92 -2.81 -4.89
N LEU A 24 4.99 -3.59 -3.83
CA LEU A 24 4.65 -5.00 -3.79
C LEU A 24 3.38 -5.19 -2.97
N ILE A 25 2.42 -5.91 -3.53
CA ILE A 25 1.14 -6.19 -2.90
C ILE A 25 0.97 -7.71 -2.89
N ASP A 26 0.77 -8.26 -1.71
CA ASP A 26 0.45 -9.69 -1.55
C ASP A 26 -0.88 -10.00 -2.26
N ASN A 27 -0.94 -11.09 -3.02
CA ASN A 27 -2.10 -11.47 -3.83
C ASN A 27 -3.37 -11.66 -2.99
N ASP A 28 -3.21 -12.19 -1.77
CA ASP A 28 -4.32 -12.38 -0.82
C ASP A 28 -4.94 -11.02 -0.42
N LEU A 29 -4.12 -9.97 -0.37
CA LEU A 29 -4.56 -8.60 -0.12
C LEU A 29 -5.09 -7.92 -1.40
N ALA A 30 -4.46 -8.15 -2.53
CA ALA A 30 -4.85 -7.57 -3.83
C ALA A 30 -6.31 -7.91 -4.18
N SER A 31 -6.76 -9.15 -3.90
CA SER A 31 -8.13 -9.59 -4.13
C SER A 31 -9.20 -8.82 -3.35
N ASN A 32 -8.84 -8.17 -2.23
CA ASN A 32 -9.75 -7.46 -1.34
C ASN A 32 -9.58 -5.92 -1.40
N LEU A 33 -8.58 -5.44 -2.13
CA LEU A 33 -8.23 -4.02 -2.21
C LEU A 33 -8.67 -3.45 -3.56
N THR A 34 -9.58 -2.46 -3.54
CA THR A 34 -9.98 -1.75 -4.76
C THR A 34 -9.01 -0.63 -5.09
N SER A 35 -8.57 0.11 -4.07
CA SER A 35 -7.53 1.13 -4.19
C SER A 35 -6.77 1.28 -2.88
N VAL A 36 -5.50 1.68 -2.99
CA VAL A 36 -4.64 2.02 -1.86
C VAL A 36 -4.02 3.38 -2.13
N ASP A 37 -4.22 4.31 -1.20
CA ASP A 37 -3.66 5.65 -1.23
C ASP A 37 -2.55 5.74 -0.18
N ILE A 38 -1.35 6.15 -0.61
CA ILE A 38 -0.18 6.30 0.25
C ILE A 38 0.23 7.77 0.22
N ASP A 39 0.02 8.46 1.34
CA ASP A 39 0.36 9.85 1.52
C ASP A 39 1.54 10.03 2.47
N TYR A 40 2.48 10.91 2.13
CA TYR A 40 3.57 11.29 3.01
C TYR A 40 3.35 12.68 3.58
N SER A 41 3.33 12.80 4.90
CA SER A 41 3.33 14.09 5.60
C SER A 41 4.71 14.37 6.20
N ASN A 42 5.20 15.60 6.01
CA ASN A 42 6.43 16.11 6.63
C ASN A 42 6.14 17.32 7.52
N LYS A 43 5.13 17.19 8.39
CA LYS A 43 4.80 18.21 9.40
C LYS A 43 5.53 17.88 10.69
N TRP A 44 5.91 18.89 11.46
CA TRP A 44 6.66 18.74 12.71
C TRP A 44 6.07 17.68 13.68
N TYR A 45 4.73 17.61 13.81
CA TYR A 45 4.04 16.64 14.68
C TYR A 45 3.48 15.41 13.95
N SER A 46 3.59 15.36 12.62
CA SER A 46 3.01 14.30 11.80
C SER A 46 3.93 14.06 10.62
N LYS A 47 5.07 13.42 10.93
CA LYS A 47 6.04 12.99 9.94
C LYS A 47 5.89 11.48 9.74
N GLY A 48 5.57 11.06 8.53
CA GLY A 48 5.38 9.64 8.23
C GLY A 48 4.50 9.40 7.02
N PHE A 49 4.33 8.11 6.70
CA PHE A 49 3.41 7.65 5.68
C PHE A 49 2.06 7.32 6.33
N THR A 50 0.99 7.74 5.67
CA THR A 50 -0.38 7.36 5.95
C THR A 50 -0.84 6.48 4.79
N VAL A 51 -1.37 5.30 5.12
CA VAL A 51 -1.91 4.37 4.13
C VAL A 51 -3.40 4.26 4.37
N GLU A 52 -4.17 4.61 3.35
CA GLU A 52 -5.61 4.45 3.33
C GLU A 52 -5.95 3.43 2.25
N SER A 53 -6.93 2.56 2.52
CA SER A 53 -7.40 1.58 1.56
C SER A 53 -8.88 1.73 1.37
N ASN A 54 -9.32 1.77 0.13
CA ASN A 54 -10.71 1.57 -0.21
C ASN A 54 -10.95 0.06 -0.36
N ILE A 55 -11.48 -0.53 0.70
CA ILE A 55 -11.94 -1.92 0.70
C ILE A 55 -13.38 -1.88 0.18
N SER A 56 -13.69 -2.64 -0.86
CA SER A 56 -15.07 -2.79 -1.34
C SER A 56 -15.89 -3.63 -0.34
N SER A 57 -16.17 -3.09 0.84
CA SER A 57 -17.22 -3.63 1.69
C SER A 57 -18.55 -3.14 1.13
N SER A 58 -19.13 -3.89 0.20
CA SER A 58 -20.57 -3.78 -0.04
C SER A 58 -21.26 -4.22 1.25
N CYS A 59 -21.93 -3.29 1.93
CA CYS A 59 -23.00 -3.64 2.85
C CYS A 59 -24.13 -4.33 2.09
#